data_AF-A0A8T0EMH8-F1
#
_entry.id   AF-A0A8T0EMH8-F1
#
_cell.length_a   1.000
_cell.length_b   1.000
_cell.length_c   1.000
_cell.angle_alpha   90.00
_cell.angle_beta   90.00
_cell.angle_gamma   90.00
#
_symmetry.space_group_name_H-M   'P 1'
#
loop_
_entity.id
_entity.type
_entity.pdbx_description
1 polymer ?
#
loop_
_entity_poly.entity_id
_entity_poly.type
_entity_poly.pdbx_seq_one_letter_code
_entity_poly.pdbx_strand_id
1 'polypeptide(L)'
;MKKQMDLVFVVFIYLLSCIEALSYSDLDAIEFENCPHKNRCSRIGNANFDDRLCECDDSCMTFGDCCVDVARSNARRTTRQTCMHYGNFTHQGVYVINSCSKSFLGPDEIIRQCMYDNFNDPLVSAPVTDTSNGKTYLNGYCAICNDVSPTSMRTWKIFVACDDEDLDENDVSWDHIKYRSDLKKWGYDRYGQFNPCKLI
;
A
#
# COMPACT_ATOMS: atom_id res chain seq x y z
N MET A 1 -43.45 32.74 -17.31
CA MET A 1 -42.58 31.54 -17.45
C MET A 1 -41.14 31.85 -17.89
N LYS A 2 -40.57 33.05 -17.65
CA LYS A 2 -39.17 33.36 -18.03
C LYS A 2 -38.18 33.37 -16.84
N LYS A 3 -38.64 33.72 -15.64
CA LYS A 3 -37.79 33.83 -14.43
C LYS A 3 -37.36 32.49 -13.80
N GLN A 4 -38.06 31.39 -14.09
CA GLN A 4 -37.78 30.09 -13.46
C GLN A 4 -36.68 29.30 -14.20
N MET A 5 -36.42 29.65 -15.47
CA MET A 5 -35.39 29.00 -16.30
C MET A 5 -33.99 29.57 -16.01
N ASP A 6 -33.90 30.86 -15.66
CA ASP A 6 -32.63 31.52 -15.31
C ASP A 6 -32.06 31.02 -13.97
N LEU A 7 -32.92 30.78 -12.97
CA LEU A 7 -32.48 30.32 -11.65
C LEU A 7 -31.89 28.90 -11.71
N VAL A 8 -32.49 28.01 -12.50
CA VAL A 8 -32.02 26.63 -12.67
C VAL A 8 -30.69 26.60 -13.41
N PHE A 9 -30.52 27.44 -14.43
CA PHE A 9 -29.26 27.53 -15.19
C PHE A 9 -28.10 28.06 -14.34
N VAL A 10 -28.37 29.05 -13.48
CA VAL A 10 -27.36 29.61 -12.55
C VAL A 10 -26.97 28.58 -11.48
N VAL A 11 -27.93 27.82 -10.94
CA VAL A 11 -27.65 26.74 -9.98
C VAL A 11 -26.86 25.59 -10.63
N PHE A 12 -27.15 25.25 -11.89
CA PHE A 12 -26.42 24.20 -12.61
C PHE A 12 -24.96 24.59 -12.90
N ILE A 13 -24.69 25.86 -13.24
CA ILE A 13 -23.33 26.39 -13.44
C ILE A 13 -22.55 26.44 -12.10
N TYR A 14 -23.23 26.78 -11.00
CA TYR A 14 -22.62 26.73 -9.65
C TYR A 14 -22.29 25.30 -9.20
N LEU A 15 -23.12 24.31 -9.58
CA LEU A 15 -22.84 22.90 -9.27
C LEU A 15 -21.73 22.31 -10.16
N LEU A 16 -21.58 22.79 -11.40
CA LEU A 16 -20.51 22.37 -12.32
C LEU A 16 -19.13 22.97 -11.98
N SER A 17 -19.08 24.11 -11.28
CA SER A 17 -17.82 24.79 -10.93
C SER A 17 -17.16 24.29 -9.63
N CYS A 18 -17.77 23.35 -8.91
CA CYS A 18 -17.24 22.84 -7.65
C CYS A 18 -16.57 21.45 -7.72
N ILE A 19 -16.22 20.95 -8.91
CA ILE A 19 -15.57 19.62 -9.06
C ILE A 19 -14.21 19.71 -9.76
N GLU A 20 -13.53 20.85 -9.70
CA GLU A 20 -12.09 20.86 -9.93
C GLU A 20 -11.40 20.68 -8.59
N ALA A 21 -10.89 19.46 -8.36
CA ALA A 21 -9.96 19.23 -7.27
C ALA A 21 -8.79 20.20 -7.44
N LEU A 22 -8.54 21.07 -6.46
CA LEU A 22 -7.45 22.03 -6.52
C LEU A 22 -6.15 21.31 -6.89
N SER A 23 -5.45 21.83 -7.89
CA SER A 23 -4.12 21.32 -8.21
C SER A 23 -3.15 21.72 -7.10
N TYR A 24 -2.05 20.98 -6.93
CA TYR A 24 -1.04 21.32 -5.93
C TYR A 24 -0.45 22.73 -6.13
N SER A 25 -0.38 23.20 -7.38
CA SER A 25 0.01 24.57 -7.70
C SER A 25 -0.98 25.62 -7.21
N ASP A 26 -2.28 25.31 -7.21
CA ASP A 26 -3.31 26.22 -6.69
C ASP A 26 -3.24 26.28 -5.16
N LEU A 27 -2.89 25.17 -4.50
CA LEU A 27 -2.68 25.12 -3.05
C LEU A 27 -1.42 25.90 -2.61
N ASP A 28 -0.34 25.87 -3.40
CA ASP A 28 0.89 26.64 -3.17
C ASP A 28 0.64 28.16 -3.34
N ALA A 29 -0.23 28.54 -4.29
CA ALA A 29 -0.60 29.94 -4.55
C ALA A 29 -1.51 30.56 -3.47
N ILE A 30 -2.27 29.75 -2.73
CA ILE A 30 -3.18 30.23 -1.67
C ILE A 30 -2.42 30.51 -0.35
N GLU A 31 -1.10 30.28 -0.31
CA GLU A 31 -0.24 30.66 0.83
C GLU A 31 -0.85 30.22 2.17
N PHE A 32 -1.36 28.99 2.23
CA PHE A 32 -1.93 28.41 3.45
C PHE A 32 -0.81 28.35 4.50
N GLU A 33 -0.68 29.39 5.33
CA GLU A 33 0.43 29.62 6.28
C GLU A 33 0.56 28.50 7.35
N ASN A 34 -0.46 27.65 7.50
CA ASN A 34 -0.43 26.51 8.42
C ASN A 34 0.15 25.21 7.80
N CYS A 35 0.24 25.10 6.47
CA CYS A 35 0.87 23.97 5.76
C CYS A 35 2.34 24.14 5.27
N PRO A 36 3.00 25.32 5.18
CA PRO A 36 4.30 25.47 4.52
C PRO A 36 5.48 25.07 5.43
N HIS A 37 5.20 24.83 6.71
CA HIS A 37 6.19 24.40 7.69
C HIS A 37 6.37 22.88 7.73
N LYS A 38 5.41 22.11 7.18
CA LYS A 38 5.39 20.63 7.23
C LYS A 38 5.70 19.95 5.89
N ASN A 39 5.93 20.73 4.83
CA ASN A 39 6.15 20.23 3.46
C ASN A 39 7.54 20.58 2.87
N ARG A 40 8.46 21.15 3.65
CA ARG A 40 9.80 21.60 3.24
C ARG A 40 10.88 21.12 4.20
N CYS A 41 11.89 20.39 3.72
CA CYS A 41 12.98 19.89 4.55
C CYS A 41 13.78 20.99 5.22
N SER A 42 13.93 22.13 4.53
CA SER A 42 14.55 23.33 5.08
C SER A 42 13.86 23.90 6.34
N ARG A 43 12.60 23.50 6.62
CA ARG A 43 11.78 24.01 7.73
C ARG A 43 11.31 22.94 8.72
N ILE A 44 11.28 21.66 8.33
CA ILE A 44 10.80 20.55 9.17
C ILE A 44 11.84 20.11 10.21
N GLY A 45 13.13 20.41 10.02
CA GLY A 45 14.18 20.00 10.97
C GLY A 45 14.15 18.49 11.25
N ASN A 46 14.43 18.08 12.50
CA ASN A 46 14.32 16.69 12.97
C ASN A 46 12.92 16.38 13.54
N ALA A 47 11.85 16.96 12.99
CA ALA A 47 10.50 16.66 13.48
C ALA A 47 10.18 15.15 13.32
N ASN A 48 9.42 14.63 14.29
CA ASN A 48 8.92 13.27 14.25
C ASN A 48 8.01 13.05 13.03
N PHE A 49 7.85 11.78 12.65
CA PHE A 49 7.02 11.37 11.51
C PHE A 49 5.58 11.92 11.62
N ASP A 50 5.01 11.94 12.83
CA ASP A 50 3.66 12.45 13.10
C ASP A 50 3.52 13.97 12.86
N ASP A 51 4.65 14.69 12.82
CA ASP A 51 4.70 16.14 12.67
C ASP A 51 5.07 16.60 11.26
N ARG A 52 5.37 15.69 10.33
CA ARG A 52 5.74 15.98 8.94
C ARG A 52 4.79 15.34 7.93
N LEU A 53 4.64 15.95 6.76
CA LEU A 53 3.77 15.45 5.68
C LEU A 53 4.54 14.82 4.52
N CYS A 54 5.87 14.77 4.61
CA CYS A 54 6.78 14.35 3.57
C CYS A 54 8.12 13.93 4.17
N GLU A 55 8.94 13.26 3.36
CA GLU A 55 10.27 12.78 3.72
C GLU A 55 11.39 13.61 3.08
N CYS A 56 12.51 13.63 3.80
CA CYS A 56 13.71 14.40 3.48
C CYS A 56 14.95 13.55 3.22
N ASP A 57 14.81 12.24 3.32
CA ASP A 57 15.88 11.30 3.03
C ASP A 57 16.02 11.04 1.52
N ASP A 58 17.11 10.39 1.13
CA ASP A 58 17.35 10.05 -0.29
C ASP A 58 16.35 9.02 -0.84
N SER A 59 15.68 8.28 0.04
CA SER A 59 14.74 7.22 -0.32
C SER A 59 13.36 7.79 -0.65
N CYS A 60 13.06 9.02 -0.25
CA CYS A 60 11.78 9.67 -0.51
C CYS A 60 11.43 9.72 -2.01
N MET A 61 12.45 9.77 -2.87
CA MET A 61 12.27 9.78 -4.33
C MET A 61 11.73 8.46 -4.84
N THR A 62 12.17 7.38 -4.20
CA THR A 62 11.70 6.02 -4.46
C THR A 62 10.25 5.90 -3.99
N PHE A 63 9.96 6.39 -2.78
CA PHE A 63 8.65 6.27 -2.14
C PHE A 63 7.61 7.28 -2.62
N GLY A 64 8.03 8.34 -3.33
CA GLY A 64 7.16 9.38 -3.87
C GLY A 64 6.59 10.31 -2.80
N ASP A 65 7.21 10.37 -1.63
CA ASP A 65 6.80 11.15 -0.46
C ASP A 65 7.77 12.31 -0.16
N CYS A 66 8.68 12.65 -1.09
CA CYS A 66 9.60 13.77 -0.91
C CYS A 66 8.90 15.11 -0.66
N CYS A 67 9.50 15.91 0.21
CA CYS A 67 9.13 17.31 0.39
C CYS A 67 9.35 18.14 -0.88
N VAL A 68 8.64 19.26 -0.99
CA VAL A 68 8.57 20.06 -2.23
C VAL A 68 9.93 20.62 -2.66
N ASP A 69 10.79 20.94 -1.69
CA ASP A 69 12.14 21.44 -1.93
C ASP A 69 13.14 20.35 -2.35
N VAL A 70 12.84 19.08 -2.08
CA VAL A 70 13.62 17.92 -2.56
C VAL A 70 13.10 17.41 -3.90
N ALA A 71 11.78 17.24 -4.04
CA ALA A 71 11.12 16.66 -5.22
C ALA A 71 11.38 17.44 -6.53
N ARG A 72 11.52 18.77 -6.43
CA ARG A 72 11.78 19.65 -7.60
C ARG A 72 13.13 19.38 -8.27
N SER A 73 14.05 18.67 -7.62
CA SER A 73 15.41 18.47 -8.12
C SER A 73 15.58 17.29 -9.08
N ASN A 74 14.74 16.24 -9.03
CA ASN A 74 15.02 14.99 -9.74
C ASN A 74 13.77 14.21 -10.15
N ALA A 75 13.07 14.64 -11.20
CA ALA A 75 11.91 13.92 -11.72
C ALA A 75 12.32 12.66 -12.55
N ARG A 76 12.61 11.55 -11.88
CA ARG A 76 12.52 10.21 -12.47
C ARG A 76 11.63 9.34 -11.61
N ARG A 77 10.38 9.17 -12.04
CA ARG A 77 9.45 8.18 -11.48
C ARG A 77 10.05 6.79 -11.64
N THR A 78 10.61 6.25 -10.57
CA THR A 78 10.97 4.84 -10.48
C THR A 78 9.71 3.99 -10.24
N THR A 79 9.85 2.69 -10.51
CA THR A 79 8.88 1.59 -10.39
C THR A 79 7.61 1.89 -9.59
N ARG A 80 6.44 1.49 -10.11
CA ARG A 80 5.17 1.58 -9.35
C ARG A 80 5.32 0.76 -8.06
N GLN A 81 5.46 1.48 -6.96
CA GLN A 81 5.44 0.97 -5.61
C GLN A 81 4.13 1.39 -4.97
N THR A 82 3.58 0.53 -4.12
CA THR A 82 2.40 0.82 -3.31
C THR A 82 2.76 0.65 -1.84
N CYS A 83 2.11 1.43 -0.98
CA CYS A 83 2.14 1.17 0.45
C CYS A 83 1.19 0.00 0.73
N MET A 84 1.73 -1.09 1.26
CA MET A 84 0.97 -2.26 1.70
C MET A 84 0.89 -2.23 3.21
N HIS A 85 -0.33 -2.22 3.75
CA HIS A 85 -0.54 -2.41 5.18
C HIS A 85 -0.22 -3.85 5.58
N TYR A 86 0.45 -4.01 6.71
CA TYR A 86 0.80 -5.31 7.26
C TYR A 86 0.63 -5.27 8.78
N GLY A 87 0.30 -6.40 9.40
CA GLY A 87 -0.02 -6.46 10.82
C GLY A 87 -1.37 -5.86 11.16
N ASN A 88 -1.60 -5.74 12.47
CA ASN A 88 -2.74 -5.03 13.06
C ASN A 88 -2.42 -3.56 13.40
N PHE A 89 -1.31 -3.01 12.90
CA PHE A 89 -0.88 -1.65 13.21
C PHE A 89 -1.58 -0.63 12.31
N THR A 90 -2.36 0.29 12.88
CA THR A 90 -3.28 1.17 12.15
C THR A 90 -2.63 2.24 11.27
N HIS A 91 -1.32 2.47 11.36
CA HIS A 91 -0.62 3.49 10.57
C HIS A 91 0.75 3.03 10.08
N GLN A 92 0.96 1.72 9.99
CA GLN A 92 2.19 1.14 9.46
C GLN A 92 1.91 0.50 8.11
N GLY A 93 2.88 0.63 7.22
CA GLY A 93 2.86 0.05 5.91
C GLY A 93 4.28 -0.13 5.41
N VAL A 94 4.44 -1.02 4.47
CA VAL A 94 5.72 -1.28 3.80
C VAL A 94 5.55 -0.97 2.33
N TYR A 95 6.54 -0.30 1.75
CA TYR A 95 6.59 -0.09 0.32
C TYR A 95 6.96 -1.37 -0.38
N VAL A 96 6.09 -1.80 -1.28
CA VAL A 96 6.27 -3.01 -2.07
C VAL A 96 6.12 -2.71 -3.56
N ILE A 97 6.91 -3.40 -4.37
CA ILE A 97 6.78 -3.37 -5.82
C ILE A 97 5.61 -4.28 -6.21
N ASN A 98 4.54 -3.71 -6.74
CA ASN A 98 3.32 -4.40 -7.16
C ASN A 98 3.13 -4.38 -8.69
N SER A 99 4.22 -4.33 -9.43
CA SER A 99 4.21 -4.29 -10.89
C SER A 99 5.37 -5.08 -11.47
N CYS A 100 5.18 -5.61 -12.68
CA CYS A 100 6.22 -6.34 -13.40
C CYS A 100 7.13 -5.40 -14.19
N SER A 101 8.36 -5.86 -14.44
CA SER A 101 9.25 -5.18 -15.36
C SER A 101 8.62 -5.09 -16.75
N LYS A 102 8.82 -3.97 -17.45
CA LYS A 102 8.37 -3.82 -18.85
C LYS A 102 9.08 -4.78 -19.80
N SER A 103 10.23 -5.34 -19.40
CA SER A 103 10.98 -6.33 -20.16
C SER A 103 10.53 -7.77 -19.90
N PHE A 104 9.56 -7.99 -19.00
CA PHE A 104 9.07 -9.33 -18.72
C PHE A 104 8.30 -9.90 -19.92
N LEU A 105 8.74 -11.05 -20.42
CA LEU A 105 8.16 -11.75 -21.57
C LEU A 105 7.41 -13.04 -21.18
N GLY A 106 7.17 -13.25 -19.89
CA GLY A 106 6.49 -14.43 -19.39
C GLY A 106 4.95 -14.35 -19.49
N PRO A 107 4.24 -15.33 -18.92
CA PRO A 107 2.78 -15.42 -19.03
C PRO A 107 2.06 -14.24 -18.37
N ASP A 108 0.97 -13.78 -18.99
CA ASP A 108 0.08 -12.74 -18.44
C ASP A 108 -0.48 -13.10 -17.06
N GLU A 109 -0.61 -14.40 -16.76
CA GLU A 109 -1.06 -14.86 -15.45
C GLU A 109 -0.11 -14.41 -14.33
N ILE A 110 1.21 -14.41 -14.55
CA ILE A 110 2.18 -13.93 -13.55
C ILE A 110 2.01 -12.43 -13.32
N ILE A 111 1.77 -11.66 -14.40
CA ILE A 111 1.51 -10.23 -14.32
C ILE A 111 0.25 -9.96 -13.50
N ARG A 112 -0.82 -10.72 -13.79
CA ARG A 112 -2.09 -10.63 -13.07
C ARG A 112 -1.94 -10.96 -11.60
N GLN A 113 -1.24 -12.04 -11.25
CA GLN A 113 -1.01 -12.44 -9.86
C GLN A 113 -0.08 -11.48 -9.11
N CYS A 114 0.88 -10.83 -9.80
CA CYS A 114 1.67 -9.77 -9.18
C CYS A 114 0.80 -8.56 -8.79
N MET A 115 -0.14 -8.16 -9.64
CA MET A 115 -1.00 -7.00 -9.37
C MET A 115 -2.20 -7.31 -8.47
N TYR A 116 -2.51 -8.58 -8.26
CA TYR A 116 -3.68 -9.01 -7.52
C TYR A 116 -3.29 -9.37 -6.09
N ASP A 117 -3.81 -8.58 -5.16
CA ASP A 117 -3.63 -8.80 -3.74
C ASP A 117 -4.79 -9.65 -3.20
N ASN A 118 -4.61 -10.97 -3.23
CA ASN A 118 -5.58 -11.91 -2.69
C ASN A 118 -5.03 -12.65 -1.48
N PHE A 119 -4.95 -11.94 -0.35
CA PHE A 119 -4.61 -12.50 0.96
C PHE A 119 -5.48 -13.68 1.43
N ASN A 120 -6.40 -14.19 0.62
CA ASN A 120 -7.08 -15.46 0.90
C ASN A 120 -6.13 -16.66 0.88
N ASP A 121 -4.94 -16.57 0.27
CA ASP A 121 -3.88 -17.56 0.42
C ASP A 121 -2.56 -16.91 0.86
N PRO A 122 -2.18 -17.03 2.15
CA PRO A 122 -0.97 -16.44 2.70
C PRO A 122 0.30 -16.90 1.98
N LEU A 123 0.35 -18.15 1.53
CA LEU A 123 1.58 -18.72 0.97
C LEU A 123 1.94 -18.09 -0.38
N VAL A 124 0.94 -17.63 -1.12
CA VAL A 124 1.13 -16.97 -2.43
C VAL A 124 1.10 -15.46 -2.34
N SER A 125 0.49 -14.89 -1.30
CA SER A 125 0.38 -13.44 -1.11
C SER A 125 1.47 -12.84 -0.22
N ALA A 126 2.26 -13.66 0.46
CA ALA A 126 3.33 -13.17 1.30
C ALA A 126 4.34 -12.32 0.53
N PRO A 127 4.70 -11.13 1.04
CA PRO A 127 5.73 -10.31 0.45
C PRO A 127 7.06 -11.04 0.37
N VAL A 128 7.87 -10.67 -0.62
CA VAL A 128 9.20 -11.24 -0.84
C VAL A 128 10.22 -10.11 -0.93
N THR A 129 11.30 -10.20 -0.15
CA THR A 129 12.43 -9.28 -0.25
C THR A 129 13.57 -9.96 -1.01
N ASP A 130 14.12 -9.25 -2.00
CA ASP A 130 15.37 -9.60 -2.64
C ASP A 130 16.53 -9.12 -1.76
N THR A 131 17.21 -10.05 -1.09
CA THR A 131 18.31 -9.71 -0.17
C THR A 131 19.54 -9.13 -0.87
N SER A 132 19.64 -9.25 -2.20
CA SER A 132 20.78 -8.71 -2.95
C SER A 132 20.74 -7.18 -3.08
N ASN A 133 19.55 -6.58 -3.07
CA ASN A 133 19.35 -5.14 -3.27
C ASN A 133 18.36 -4.50 -2.30
N GLY A 134 17.76 -5.28 -1.40
CA GLY A 134 16.85 -4.81 -0.36
C GLY A 134 15.43 -4.47 -0.83
N LYS A 135 15.09 -4.71 -2.11
CA LYS A 135 13.76 -4.41 -2.63
C LYS A 135 12.75 -5.45 -2.18
N THR A 136 11.60 -4.96 -1.72
CA THR A 136 10.45 -5.80 -1.37
C THR A 136 9.40 -5.75 -2.47
N TYR A 137 8.85 -6.92 -2.79
CA TYR A 137 7.85 -7.16 -3.81
C TYR A 137 6.56 -7.62 -3.11
N LEU A 138 5.41 -7.22 -3.66
CA LEU A 138 4.10 -7.48 -3.04
C LEU A 138 3.89 -8.97 -2.76
N ASN A 139 4.35 -9.82 -3.68
CA ASN A 139 4.33 -11.27 -3.54
C ASN A 139 5.44 -11.91 -4.39
N GLY A 140 5.52 -13.25 -4.34
CA GLY A 140 6.46 -14.02 -5.13
C GLY A 140 6.32 -13.84 -6.65
N TYR A 141 5.11 -13.63 -7.17
CA TYR A 141 4.90 -13.38 -8.60
C TYR A 141 5.53 -12.07 -9.05
N CYS A 142 5.44 -11.01 -8.23
CA CYS A 142 6.13 -9.76 -8.50
C CYS A 142 7.65 -9.92 -8.50
N ALA A 143 8.21 -10.71 -7.59
CA ALA A 143 9.64 -10.99 -7.58
C ALA A 143 10.06 -11.74 -8.87
N ILE A 144 9.29 -12.75 -9.27
CA ILE A 144 9.55 -13.54 -10.49
C ILE A 144 9.51 -12.65 -11.73
N CYS A 145 8.48 -11.83 -11.92
CA CYS A 145 8.38 -10.99 -13.12
C CYS A 145 9.27 -9.73 -13.12
N ASN A 146 10.10 -9.58 -12.08
CA ASN A 146 11.19 -8.61 -12.01
C ASN A 146 12.57 -9.29 -11.99
N ASP A 147 12.64 -10.54 -12.46
CA ASP A 147 13.88 -11.31 -12.63
C ASP A 147 14.71 -11.45 -11.34
N VAL A 148 14.03 -11.48 -10.18
CA VAL A 148 14.70 -11.71 -8.90
C VAL A 148 15.22 -13.15 -8.86
N SER A 149 16.44 -13.36 -8.39
CA SER A 149 17.01 -14.70 -8.26
C SER A 149 16.34 -15.48 -7.12
N PRO A 150 15.94 -16.75 -7.32
CA PRO A 150 15.40 -17.59 -6.24
C PRO A 150 16.32 -17.72 -5.03
N THR A 151 17.65 -17.60 -5.21
CA THR A 151 18.63 -17.69 -4.13
C THR A 151 18.65 -16.46 -3.22
N SER A 152 18.25 -15.29 -3.73
CA SER A 152 18.16 -14.04 -2.96
C SER A 152 16.74 -13.70 -2.51
N MET A 153 15.72 -14.40 -3.01
CA MET A 153 14.34 -14.25 -2.53
C MET A 153 14.22 -14.72 -1.08
N ARG A 154 13.64 -13.87 -0.23
CA ARG A 154 13.21 -14.23 1.13
C ARG A 154 11.76 -13.83 1.32
N THR A 155 10.91 -14.83 1.47
CA THR A 155 9.50 -14.64 1.81
C THR A 155 9.36 -14.18 3.25
N TRP A 156 8.46 -13.22 3.47
CA TRP A 156 8.15 -12.71 4.78
C TRP A 156 7.50 -13.78 5.65
N LYS A 157 7.75 -13.71 6.96
CA LYS A 157 7.02 -14.52 7.93
C LYS A 157 5.61 -13.95 8.05
N ILE A 158 4.64 -14.83 7.98
CA ILE A 158 3.23 -14.49 8.13
C ILE A 158 2.86 -14.86 9.56
N PHE A 159 2.05 -14.05 10.22
CA PHE A 159 1.46 -14.40 11.50
C PHE A 159 -0.04 -14.58 11.32
N VAL A 160 -0.63 -15.44 12.16
CA VAL A 160 -2.05 -15.74 12.09
C VAL A 160 -2.63 -15.49 13.46
N ALA A 161 -3.59 -14.58 13.54
CA ALA A 161 -4.38 -14.34 14.73
C ALA A 161 -5.69 -15.12 14.62
N CYS A 162 -5.91 -16.04 15.55
CA CYS A 162 -7.15 -16.78 15.65
C CYS A 162 -7.92 -16.26 16.86
N ASP A 163 -9.14 -15.75 16.64
CA ASP A 163 -10.00 -15.30 17.74
C ASP A 163 -10.53 -16.56 18.46
N ASP A 164 -9.86 -16.95 19.55
CA ASP A 164 -10.36 -17.94 20.49
C ASP A 164 -10.11 -17.40 21.91
N GLU A 165 -11.20 -17.20 22.66
CA GLU A 165 -11.16 -16.68 24.03
C GLU A 165 -10.40 -17.59 25.00
N ASP A 166 -10.19 -18.87 24.62
CA ASP A 166 -9.55 -19.90 25.45
C ASP A 166 -8.12 -20.26 25.00
N LEU A 167 -7.51 -19.53 24.04
CA LEU A 167 -6.13 -19.79 23.60
C LEU A 167 -5.20 -18.66 24.04
N ASP A 168 -4.12 -19.03 24.74
CA ASP A 168 -2.94 -18.17 24.81
C ASP A 168 -2.44 -17.91 23.37
N GLU A 169 -2.00 -16.68 23.09
CA GLU A 169 -1.64 -16.11 21.76
C GLU A 169 -0.69 -16.96 20.88
N ASN A 170 -0.16 -18.08 21.36
CA ASN A 170 0.84 -18.93 20.72
C ASN A 170 0.47 -20.42 20.55
N ASP A 171 -0.77 -20.86 20.84
CA ASP A 171 -1.07 -22.30 20.92
C ASP A 171 -1.59 -22.95 19.61
N VAL A 172 -1.82 -22.18 18.55
CA VAL A 172 -2.20 -22.74 17.23
C VAL A 172 -0.96 -22.98 16.37
N SER A 173 -0.47 -24.24 16.35
CA SER A 173 0.56 -24.66 15.40
C SER A 173 0.09 -24.46 13.95
N TRP A 174 0.99 -24.00 13.07
CA TRP A 174 0.78 -23.96 11.62
C TRP A 174 0.30 -25.30 11.05
N ASP A 175 0.69 -26.43 11.67
CA ASP A 175 0.27 -27.77 11.26
C ASP A 175 -1.24 -28.03 11.42
N HIS A 176 -1.92 -27.24 12.26
CA HIS A 176 -3.37 -27.35 12.49
C HIS A 176 -4.18 -26.35 11.67
N ILE A 177 -3.53 -25.37 11.05
CA ILE A 177 -4.19 -24.39 10.21
C ILE A 177 -4.44 -25.01 8.82
N LYS A 178 -5.68 -24.94 8.37
CA LYS A 178 -6.13 -25.45 7.08
C LYS A 178 -6.99 -24.44 6.34
N TYR A 179 -6.97 -24.54 5.02
CA TYR A 179 -7.83 -23.75 4.16
C TYR A 179 -9.18 -24.46 3.93
N ARG A 180 -10.28 -23.78 4.29
CA ARG A 180 -11.65 -24.17 3.95
C ARG A 180 -12.05 -23.49 2.64
N SER A 181 -12.06 -24.25 1.54
CA SER A 181 -12.33 -23.72 0.19
C SER A 181 -13.76 -23.22 -0.02
N ASP A 182 -14.72 -23.81 0.67
CA ASP A 182 -16.13 -23.42 0.68
C ASP A 182 -16.36 -22.07 1.37
N LEU A 183 -15.60 -21.79 2.43
CA LEU A 183 -15.64 -20.50 3.14
C LEU A 183 -14.63 -19.48 2.61
N LYS A 184 -13.66 -19.92 1.81
CA LYS A 184 -12.49 -19.16 1.37
C LYS A 184 -11.72 -18.53 2.54
N LYS A 185 -11.53 -19.31 3.61
CA LYS A 185 -10.88 -18.84 4.84
C LYS A 185 -9.88 -19.86 5.36
N TRP A 186 -8.80 -19.34 5.94
CA TRP A 186 -7.89 -20.11 6.79
C TRP A 186 -8.44 -20.17 8.20
N GLY A 187 -8.18 -21.28 8.87
CA GLY A 187 -8.63 -21.52 10.21
C GLY A 187 -8.26 -22.92 10.67
N TYR A 188 -8.81 -23.34 11.79
CA TYR A 188 -8.59 -24.67 12.34
C TYR A 188 -9.91 -25.23 12.86
N ASP A 189 -9.97 -26.55 13.01
CA ASP A 189 -11.15 -27.18 13.61
C ASP A 189 -10.91 -27.40 15.09
N ARG A 190 -11.86 -26.97 15.93
CA ARG A 190 -11.90 -27.26 17.37
C ARG A 190 -13.31 -27.67 17.75
N TYR A 191 -13.45 -28.77 18.51
CA TYR A 191 -14.75 -29.28 18.95
C TYR A 191 -15.80 -29.49 17.84
N GLY A 192 -15.34 -29.80 16.61
CA GLY A 192 -16.22 -29.97 15.45
C GLY A 192 -16.70 -28.67 14.80
N GLN A 193 -16.23 -27.52 15.28
CA GLN A 193 -16.49 -26.20 14.71
C GLN A 193 -15.23 -25.66 14.02
N PHE A 194 -15.43 -24.97 12.89
CA PHE A 194 -14.35 -24.28 12.19
C PHE A 194 -14.20 -22.88 12.77
N ASN A 195 -13.01 -22.58 13.29
CA ASN A 195 -12.65 -21.27 13.82
C ASN A 195 -11.79 -20.54 12.79
N PRO A 196 -12.31 -19.46 12.16
CA PRO A 196 -11.56 -18.71 11.17
C PRO A 196 -10.45 -17.92 11.84
N CYS A 197 -9.31 -17.83 11.16
CA CYS A 197 -8.21 -16.96 11.59
C CYS A 197 -8.00 -15.83 10.59
N LYS A 198 -7.40 -14.75 11.08
CA LYS A 198 -7.02 -13.58 10.32
C LYS A 198 -5.50 -13.57 10.12
N LEU A 199 -5.07 -13.33 8.90
CA LEU A 199 -3.66 -13.05 8.62
C LEU A 199 -3.32 -11.68 9.18
N ILE A 200 -2.19 -11.60 9.89
CA ILE A 200 -1.62 -10.38 10.43
C ILE A 200 -0.18 -10.23 9.94
#